data_AF-A0A1F8STL2-F1
#
_entry.id   AF-A0A1F8STL2-F1
#
_cell.length_a   1.000
_cell.length_b   1.000
_cell.length_c   1.000
_cell.angle_alpha   90.00
_cell.angle_beta   90.00
_cell.angle_gamma   90.00
#
_symmetry.space_group_name_H-M   'P 1'
#
loop_
_entity.id
_entity.type
_entity.pdbx_description
1 polymer ?
#
loop_
_entity_poly.entity_id
_entity_poly.type
_entity_poly.pdbx_seq_one_letter_code
_entity_poly.pdbx_strand_id
1 'polypeptide(L)'
;MKDREELVKEVFAWFGAAYYHSEVLRRDLCNYYAMATFENVEDITRPRIEEKLAFASSLTLGQIFGVMKQHLPINLQQQVEVALDQRNYIAHHFWYERCHLMFSEHGLLELQQELRTLSGLFSLVDEKLWEYFKPKIQVIGITDSQIQDAFNSLISGDSDEPLQSQRLPQKQERLVRVWDIKNNDTQVFQIFETEDGCLWQLCDVGLGWTKYKSPSVDWMINERVQDYLPANINPRPFIKEAWNYQFNLAKGAILMVKRGKRGKSYKLGIKVVGKS
;
A
#
# COMPACT_ATOMS: atom_id res chain seq x y z
N MET A 1 23.90 -10.09 41.05
CA MET A 1 24.19 -10.93 39.87
C MET A 1 22.85 -11.37 39.31
N LYS A 2 22.55 -11.04 38.05
CA LYS A 2 21.40 -11.68 37.39
C LYS A 2 21.73 -13.15 37.22
N ASP A 3 20.73 -14.00 37.41
CA ASP A 3 20.88 -15.41 37.10
C ASP A 3 21.22 -15.58 35.60
N ARG A 4 22.07 -16.55 35.26
CA ARG A 4 22.50 -16.79 33.87
C ARG A 4 21.30 -17.10 32.97
N GLU A 5 20.30 -17.79 33.51
CA GLU A 5 19.05 -18.07 32.80
C GLU A 5 18.32 -16.78 32.41
N GLU A 6 18.26 -15.80 33.31
CA GLU A 6 17.67 -14.48 33.03
C GLU A 6 18.45 -13.72 31.96
N LEU A 7 19.78 -13.76 31.98
CA LEU A 7 20.60 -13.14 30.94
C LEU A 7 20.35 -13.75 29.55
N VAL A 8 20.15 -15.08 29.48
CA VAL A 8 19.80 -15.77 28.23
C VAL A 8 18.41 -15.35 27.73
N LYS A 9 17.41 -15.30 28.62
CA LYS A 9 16.06 -14.81 28.28
C LYS A 9 16.10 -13.38 27.73
N GLU A 10 16.90 -12.53 28.35
CA GLU A 10 17.07 -11.14 27.91
C GLU A 10 17.71 -11.05 26.52
N VAL A 11 18.69 -11.89 26.18
CA VAL A 11 19.24 -11.91 24.81
C VAL A 11 18.15 -12.24 23.78
N PHE A 12 17.32 -13.25 24.03
CA PHE A 12 16.20 -13.58 23.13
C PHE A 12 15.15 -12.47 23.07
N ALA A 13 14.84 -11.83 24.20
CA ALA A 13 13.93 -10.68 24.24
C ALA A 13 14.47 -9.50 23.41
N TRP A 14 15.76 -9.19 23.53
CA TRP A 14 16.40 -8.14 22.75
C TRP A 14 16.52 -8.49 21.26
N PHE A 15 16.70 -9.77 20.93
CA PHE A 15 16.66 -10.22 19.54
C PHE A 15 15.28 -10.00 18.95
N GLY A 16 14.23 -10.40 19.69
CA GLY A 16 12.84 -10.14 19.31
C GLY A 16 12.54 -8.65 19.16
N ALA A 17 13.03 -7.81 20.08
CA ALA A 17 12.86 -6.36 20.00
C ALA A 17 13.56 -5.77 18.77
N ALA A 18 14.81 -6.15 18.50
CA ALA A 18 15.55 -5.66 17.33
C ALA A 18 14.86 -6.06 16.02
N TYR A 19 14.41 -7.31 15.93
CA TYR A 19 13.66 -7.78 14.77
C TYR A 19 12.31 -7.08 14.63
N TYR A 20 11.58 -6.89 15.73
CA TYR A 20 10.33 -6.14 15.77
C TYR A 20 10.50 -4.71 15.24
N HIS A 21 11.48 -3.96 15.73
CA HIS A 21 11.74 -2.60 15.25
C HIS A 21 12.13 -2.57 13.77
N SER A 22 12.85 -3.58 13.28
CA SER A 22 13.14 -3.71 11.84
C SER A 22 11.87 -3.92 11.00
N GLU A 23 10.86 -4.62 11.54
CA GLU A 23 9.57 -4.82 10.90
C GLU A 23 8.66 -3.59 10.99
N VAL A 24 8.73 -2.82 12.09
CA VAL A 24 8.07 -1.50 12.19
C VAL A 24 8.57 -0.60 11.07
N LEU A 25 9.89 -0.45 10.92
CA LEU A 25 10.50 0.31 9.82
C LEU A 25 10.01 -0.14 8.44
N ARG A 26 9.90 -1.46 8.22
CA ARG A 26 9.37 -2.00 6.96
C ARG A 26 7.91 -1.60 6.77
N ARG A 27 7.08 -1.75 7.80
CA ARG A 27 5.64 -1.44 7.76
C ARG A 27 5.40 0.04 7.48
N ASP A 28 6.21 0.90 8.06
CA ASP A 28 6.18 2.34 7.83
C ASP A 28 6.54 2.68 6.39
N LEU A 29 7.58 2.08 5.81
CA LEU A 29 7.86 2.21 4.39
C LEU A 29 6.69 1.75 3.49
N CYS A 30 5.96 0.71 3.87
CA CYS A 30 4.74 0.30 3.15
C CYS A 30 3.65 1.38 3.23
N ASN A 31 3.44 1.97 4.41
CA ASN A 31 2.48 3.06 4.61
C ASN A 31 2.86 4.29 3.79
N TYR A 32 4.15 4.68 3.82
CA TYR A 32 4.66 5.79 3.02
C TYR A 32 4.56 5.53 1.53
N TYR A 33 4.81 4.30 1.06
CA TYR A 33 4.59 3.95 -0.34
C TYR A 33 3.13 4.13 -0.76
N ALA A 34 2.19 3.70 0.08
CA ALA A 34 0.78 3.85 -0.22
C ALA A 34 0.37 5.32 -0.31
N MET A 35 0.92 6.18 0.55
CA MET A 35 0.52 7.59 0.65
C MET A 35 1.31 8.54 -0.24
N ALA A 36 2.64 8.42 -0.27
CA ALA A 36 3.56 9.40 -0.86
C ALA A 36 3.52 9.48 -2.39
N THR A 37 2.80 8.58 -3.04
CA THR A 37 2.60 8.56 -4.49
C THR A 37 1.37 9.37 -4.96
N PHE A 38 0.57 9.89 -4.03
CA PHE A 38 -0.54 10.78 -4.37
C PHE A 38 -0.10 12.23 -4.32
N GLU A 39 -0.47 12.99 -5.34
CA GLU A 39 -0.20 14.43 -5.42
C GLU A 39 -1.33 15.27 -4.81
N ASN A 40 -2.57 14.78 -4.88
CA ASN A 40 -3.76 15.50 -4.40
C ASN A 40 -4.69 14.61 -3.57
N VAL A 41 -5.38 15.21 -2.60
CA VAL A 41 -6.37 14.53 -1.72
C VAL A 41 -7.49 13.89 -2.53
N GLU A 42 -7.89 14.52 -3.63
CA GLU A 42 -8.99 14.09 -4.49
C GLU A 42 -8.65 12.84 -5.30
N ASP A 43 -7.35 12.49 -5.42
CA ASP A 43 -6.88 11.29 -6.10
C ASP A 43 -7.01 10.04 -5.23
N ILE A 44 -7.12 10.24 -3.92
CA ILE A 44 -7.16 9.17 -2.94
C ILE A 44 -8.55 8.53 -2.91
N THR A 45 -8.59 7.25 -3.26
CA THR A 45 -9.75 6.39 -3.05
C THR A 45 -9.35 5.23 -2.13
N ARG A 46 -10.27 4.80 -1.25
CA ARG A 46 -10.04 3.66 -0.36
C ARG A 46 -9.52 2.43 -1.11
N PRO A 47 -10.14 1.98 -2.22
CA PRO A 47 -9.65 0.80 -2.91
C PRO A 47 -8.25 0.97 -3.52
N ARG A 48 -7.88 2.19 -3.91
CA ARG A 48 -6.53 2.45 -4.42
C ARG A 48 -5.47 2.39 -3.32
N ILE A 49 -5.79 2.92 -2.14
CA ILE A 49 -4.93 2.82 -0.95
C ILE A 49 -4.76 1.35 -0.55
N GLU A 50 -5.86 0.60 -0.48
CA GLU A 50 -5.83 -0.83 -0.15
C GLU A 50 -5.00 -1.63 -1.15
N GLU A 51 -5.15 -1.38 -2.45
CA GLU A 51 -4.33 -2.01 -3.50
C GLU A 51 -2.83 -1.73 -3.30
N LYS A 52 -2.47 -0.46 -3.04
CA LYS A 52 -1.07 -0.06 -2.82
C LYS A 52 -0.50 -0.67 -1.54
N LEU A 53 -1.29 -0.68 -0.45
CA LEU A 53 -0.89 -1.28 0.83
C LEU A 53 -0.71 -2.78 0.70
N ALA A 54 -1.59 -3.48 -0.01
CA ALA A 54 -1.47 -4.91 -0.22
C ALA A 54 -0.23 -5.25 -1.07
N PHE A 55 0.01 -4.50 -2.16
CA PHE A 55 1.23 -4.64 -2.93
C PHE A 55 2.48 -4.41 -2.05
N ALA A 56 2.53 -3.29 -1.33
CA ALA A 56 3.67 -2.96 -0.48
C ALA A 56 3.88 -3.98 0.64
N SER A 57 2.80 -4.49 1.25
CA SER A 57 2.86 -5.49 2.31
C SER A 57 3.39 -6.84 1.84
N SER A 58 3.28 -7.14 0.54
CA SER A 58 3.85 -8.35 -0.08
C SER A 58 5.36 -8.28 -0.29
N LEU A 59 5.96 -7.09 -0.14
CA LEU A 59 7.38 -6.86 -0.35
C LEU A 59 8.20 -7.05 0.92
N THR A 60 9.40 -7.62 0.76
CA THR A 60 10.46 -7.60 1.78
C THR A 60 11.00 -6.18 2.00
N LEU A 61 11.73 -5.94 3.10
CA LEU A 61 12.34 -4.63 3.39
C LEU A 61 13.20 -4.11 2.23
N GLY A 62 14.05 -4.96 1.63
CA GLY A 62 14.88 -4.56 0.50
C GLY A 62 14.07 -4.21 -0.75
N GLN A 63 12.98 -4.93 -1.01
CA GLN A 63 12.11 -4.67 -2.16
C GLN A 63 11.28 -3.39 -1.98
N ILE A 64 10.69 -3.16 -0.80
CA ILE A 64 9.93 -1.92 -0.53
C ILE A 64 10.87 -0.72 -0.54
N PHE A 65 12.08 -0.85 0.01
CA PHE A 65 13.08 0.20 -0.09
C PHE A 65 13.45 0.48 -1.55
N GLY A 66 13.65 -0.56 -2.38
CA GLY A 66 13.93 -0.41 -3.80
C GLY A 66 12.91 0.44 -4.56
N VAL A 67 11.61 0.23 -4.32
CA VAL A 67 10.55 1.04 -4.94
C VAL A 67 10.43 2.44 -4.33
N MET A 68 10.77 2.59 -3.04
CA MET A 68 10.71 3.88 -2.34
C MET A 68 11.94 4.75 -2.52
N LYS A 69 13.07 4.19 -2.96
CA LYS A 69 14.38 4.85 -2.98
C LYS A 69 14.35 6.22 -3.68
N GLN A 70 13.69 6.30 -4.83
CA GLN A 70 13.56 7.56 -5.60
C GLN A 70 12.72 8.65 -4.91
N HIS A 71 11.89 8.27 -3.92
CA HIS A 71 11.04 9.19 -3.17
C HIS A 71 11.71 9.71 -1.88
N LEU A 72 12.93 9.24 -1.59
CA LEU A 72 13.72 9.60 -0.42
C LEU A 72 14.90 10.50 -0.82
N PRO A 73 15.29 11.49 0.01
CA PRO A 73 16.53 12.23 -0.18
C PRO A 73 17.73 11.31 0.08
N ILE A 74 18.88 11.62 -0.53
CA ILE A 74 20.10 10.78 -0.50
C ILE A 74 20.52 10.40 0.93
N ASN A 75 20.42 11.34 1.88
CA ASN A 75 20.79 11.09 3.27
C ASN A 75 19.88 10.05 3.96
N LEU A 76 18.58 10.02 3.62
CA LEU A 76 17.67 9.01 4.14
C LEU A 76 17.84 7.68 3.41
N GLN A 77 18.12 7.69 2.11
CA GLN A 77 18.45 6.47 1.37
C GLN A 77 19.62 5.73 2.02
N GLN A 78 20.71 6.43 2.32
CA GLN A 78 21.90 5.86 2.96
C GLN A 78 21.59 5.28 4.35
N GLN A 79 20.74 5.96 5.13
CA GLN A 79 20.36 5.47 6.46
C GLN A 79 19.48 4.21 6.40
N VAL A 80 18.56 4.15 5.43
CA VAL A 80 17.73 2.96 5.21
C VAL A 80 18.57 1.82 4.63
N GLU A 81 19.59 2.10 3.80
CA GLU A 81 20.56 1.09 3.34
C GLU A 81 21.31 0.45 4.51
N VAL A 82 21.85 1.28 5.42
CA VAL A 82 22.51 0.78 6.62
C VAL A 82 21.54 -0.07 7.47
N ALA A 83 20.30 0.38 7.67
CA ALA A 83 19.30 -0.40 8.39
C ALA A 83 18.98 -1.73 7.69
N LEU A 84 18.84 -1.73 6.36
CA LEU A 84 18.60 -2.93 5.57
C LEU A 84 19.73 -3.96 5.75
N ASP A 85 20.98 -3.51 5.69
CA ASP A 85 22.14 -4.38 5.89
C ASP A 85 22.14 -4.99 7.29
N GLN A 86 21.84 -4.20 8.31
CA GLN A 86 21.73 -4.68 9.69
C GLN A 86 20.56 -5.67 9.87
N ARG A 87 19.42 -5.43 9.22
CA ARG A 87 18.29 -6.37 9.24
C ARG A 87 18.67 -7.70 8.59
N ASN A 88 19.39 -7.66 7.47
CA ASN A 88 19.86 -8.87 6.80
C ASN A 88 20.88 -9.64 7.66
N TYR A 89 21.78 -8.92 8.34
CA TYR A 89 22.69 -9.52 9.32
C TYR A 89 21.92 -10.22 10.45
N ILE A 90 20.94 -9.57 11.08
CA ILE A 90 20.12 -10.19 12.15
C ILE A 90 19.39 -11.44 11.64
N ALA A 91 18.80 -11.35 10.44
CA ALA A 91 17.97 -12.42 9.88
C ALA A 91 18.78 -13.66 9.46
N HIS A 92 20.03 -13.49 9.02
CA HIS A 92 20.79 -14.55 8.35
C HIS A 92 22.10 -14.94 9.02
N HIS A 93 22.74 -14.01 9.73
CA HIS A 93 24.14 -14.16 10.15
C HIS A 93 24.33 -14.10 11.67
N PHE A 94 23.51 -13.32 12.38
CA PHE A 94 23.69 -13.03 13.80
C PHE A 94 23.92 -14.28 14.65
N TRP A 95 23.03 -15.27 14.58
CA TRP A 95 23.19 -16.47 15.42
C TRP A 95 24.39 -17.33 15.02
N TYR A 96 24.69 -17.42 13.72
CA TYR A 96 25.84 -18.18 13.24
C TYR A 96 27.15 -17.56 13.74
N GLU A 97 27.26 -16.25 13.68
CA GLU A 97 28.47 -15.53 14.08
C GLU A 97 28.59 -15.39 15.60
N ARG A 98 27.47 -15.24 16.31
CA ARG A 98 27.47 -14.84 17.72
C ARG A 98 27.12 -15.94 18.72
N CYS A 99 26.73 -17.13 18.30
CA CYS A 99 26.32 -18.21 19.22
C CYS A 99 27.40 -18.57 20.26
N HIS A 100 28.67 -18.38 19.94
CA HIS A 100 29.79 -18.65 20.85
C HIS A 100 29.76 -17.76 22.12
N LEU A 101 29.11 -16.60 22.08
CA LEU A 101 28.98 -15.69 23.22
C LEU A 101 27.91 -16.12 24.24
N MET A 102 27.04 -17.07 23.89
CA MET A 102 25.93 -17.54 24.74
C MET A 102 26.37 -18.33 26.00
N PHE A 103 27.66 -18.67 26.09
CA PHE A 103 28.19 -19.55 27.12
C PHE A 103 28.87 -18.81 28.29
N SER A 104 28.92 -17.48 28.27
CA SER A 104 29.48 -16.67 29.37
C SER A 104 28.60 -15.48 29.72
N GLU A 105 28.64 -15.04 30.99
CA GLU A 105 27.92 -13.82 31.42
C GLU A 105 28.36 -12.59 30.62
N HIS A 106 29.67 -12.45 30.39
CA HIS A 106 30.21 -11.35 29.59
C HIS A 106 29.69 -11.36 28.15
N GLY A 107 29.72 -12.52 27.48
CA GLY A 107 29.23 -12.66 26.11
C GLY A 107 27.71 -12.43 26.00
N LEU A 108 26.92 -12.84 27.00
CA LEU A 108 25.49 -12.53 27.05
C LEU A 108 25.25 -11.02 27.16
N LEU A 109 26.00 -10.31 28.01
CA LEU A 109 25.89 -8.86 28.13
C LEU A 109 26.32 -8.13 26.84
N GLU A 110 27.35 -8.63 26.14
CA GLU A 110 27.76 -8.12 24.83
C GLU A 110 26.65 -8.27 23.80
N LEU A 111 26.04 -9.46 23.71
CA LEU A 111 24.91 -9.71 22.82
C LEU A 111 23.72 -8.80 23.08
N GLN A 112 23.36 -8.62 24.36
CA GLN A 112 22.30 -7.69 24.73
C GLN A 112 22.61 -6.26 24.27
N GLN A 113 23.85 -5.81 24.43
CA GLN A 113 24.24 -4.46 24.03
C GLN A 113 24.21 -4.28 22.51
N GLU A 114 24.71 -5.25 21.73
CA GLU A 114 24.65 -5.24 20.26
C GLU A 114 23.18 -5.16 19.78
N LEU A 115 22.30 -6.00 20.33
CA LEU A 115 20.88 -6.02 19.97
C LEU A 115 20.13 -4.74 20.37
N ARG A 116 20.47 -4.13 21.51
CA ARG A 116 19.93 -2.81 21.89
C ARG A 116 20.35 -1.72 20.92
N THR A 117 21.62 -1.72 20.50
CA THR A 117 22.13 -0.78 19.50
C THR A 117 21.40 -0.96 18.16
N LEU A 118 21.14 -2.20 17.75
CA LEU A 118 20.37 -2.51 16.54
C LEU A 118 18.91 -2.04 16.65
N SER A 119 18.22 -2.31 17.76
CA SER A 119 16.89 -1.74 18.01
C SER A 119 16.90 -0.21 17.91
N GLY A 120 17.87 0.45 18.54
CA GLY A 120 18.00 1.91 18.51
C GLY A 120 18.23 2.45 17.10
N LEU A 121 19.01 1.75 16.27
CA LEU A 121 19.22 2.11 14.87
C LEU A 121 17.90 2.08 14.08
N PHE A 122 17.13 1.00 14.18
CA PHE A 122 15.86 0.88 13.45
C PHE A 122 14.86 1.96 13.85
N SER A 123 14.68 2.18 15.17
CA SER A 123 13.79 3.22 15.68
C SER A 123 14.21 4.61 15.24
N LEU A 124 15.52 4.91 15.23
CA LEU A 124 16.02 6.21 14.79
C LEU A 124 15.77 6.46 13.30
N VAL A 125 15.95 5.42 12.47
CA VAL A 125 15.69 5.52 11.02
C VAL A 125 14.20 5.71 10.76
N ASP A 126 13.36 4.98 11.48
CA ASP A 126 11.90 5.09 11.43
C ASP A 126 11.41 6.50 11.80
N GLU A 127 11.89 7.05 12.92
CA GLU A 127 11.59 8.43 13.35
C GLU A 127 11.95 9.46 12.27
N LYS A 128 13.11 9.32 11.64
CA LYS A 128 13.54 10.22 10.56
C LYS A 128 12.71 10.09 9.30
N LEU A 129 12.21 8.90 8.98
CA LEU A 129 11.25 8.72 7.89
C LEU A 129 9.93 9.40 8.23
N TRP A 130 9.45 9.23 9.46
CA TRP A 130 8.25 9.89 9.95
C TRP A 130 8.35 11.42 9.82
N GLU A 131 9.44 12.03 10.29
CA GLU A 131 9.69 13.47 10.15
C GLU A 131 9.65 13.93 8.69
N TYR A 132 10.20 13.13 7.78
CA TYR A 132 10.23 13.43 6.35
C TYR A 132 8.85 13.31 5.67
N PHE A 133 8.06 12.30 6.04
CA PHE A 133 6.78 12.02 5.40
C PHE A 133 5.60 12.72 6.06
N LYS A 134 5.67 13.09 7.34
CA LYS A 134 4.58 13.76 8.07
C LYS A 134 4.04 14.98 7.31
N PRO A 135 4.85 15.92 6.79
CA PRO A 135 4.32 17.05 6.01
C PRO A 135 3.57 16.62 4.75
N LYS A 136 4.05 15.57 4.05
CA LYS A 136 3.40 15.07 2.82
C LYS A 136 2.05 14.41 3.12
N ILE A 137 1.99 13.66 4.22
CA ILE A 137 0.77 13.01 4.71
C ILE A 137 -0.28 14.05 5.11
N GLN A 138 0.15 15.16 5.72
CA GLN A 138 -0.74 16.28 6.06
C GLN A 138 -1.29 17.00 4.82
N VAL A 139 -0.47 17.18 3.77
CA VAL A 139 -0.92 17.75 2.48
C VAL A 139 -2.03 16.92 1.84
N ILE A 140 -1.98 15.59 2.00
CA ILE A 140 -3.03 14.70 1.50
C ILE A 140 -4.23 14.54 2.47
N GLY A 141 -4.31 15.39 3.49
CA GLY A 141 -5.50 15.53 4.34
C GLY A 141 -5.57 14.56 5.52
N ILE A 142 -4.47 13.89 5.86
CA ILE A 142 -4.37 13.08 7.08
C ILE A 142 -3.82 13.98 8.20
N THR A 143 -4.66 14.22 9.21
CA THR A 143 -4.38 15.12 10.33
C THR A 143 -3.81 14.39 11.55
N ASP A 144 -3.10 15.11 12.40
CA ASP A 144 -2.58 14.58 13.67
C ASP A 144 -3.70 14.02 14.57
N SER A 145 -4.90 14.61 14.53
CA SER A 145 -6.08 14.08 15.26
C SER A 145 -6.47 12.70 14.75
N GLN A 146 -6.53 12.50 13.43
CA GLN A 146 -6.90 11.19 12.86
C GLN A 146 -5.88 10.10 13.17
N ILE A 147 -4.59 10.47 13.19
CA ILE A 147 -3.51 9.55 13.60
C ILE A 147 -3.68 9.18 15.08
N GLN A 148 -3.95 10.18 15.94
CA GLN A 148 -4.17 9.94 17.36
C GLN A 148 -5.41 9.10 17.63
N ASP A 149 -6.51 9.33 16.90
CA ASP A 149 -7.74 8.55 17.02
C ASP A 149 -7.51 7.09 16.62
N ALA A 150 -6.80 6.85 15.51
CA ALA A 150 -6.42 5.51 15.08
C ALA A 150 -5.53 4.80 16.13
N PHE A 151 -4.58 5.51 16.72
CA PHE A 151 -3.73 4.99 17.79
C PHE A 151 -4.53 4.66 19.07
N ASN A 152 -5.50 5.50 19.44
CA ASN A 152 -6.36 5.26 20.60
C ASN A 152 -7.25 4.02 20.41
N SER A 153 -7.79 3.81 19.20
CA SER A 153 -8.53 2.58 18.86
C SER A 153 -7.64 1.34 18.98
N LEU A 154 -6.40 1.41 18.48
CA LEU A 154 -5.45 0.30 18.59
C LEU A 154 -5.15 -0.06 20.06
N ILE A 155 -4.88 0.93 20.92
CA ILE A 155 -4.64 0.70 22.36
C ILE A 155 -5.88 0.12 23.05
N SER A 156 -7.07 0.48 22.59
CA SER A 156 -8.34 -0.02 23.12
C SER A 156 -8.60 -1.49 22.74
N GLY A 157 -7.77 -2.07 21.87
CA GLY A 157 -7.91 -3.45 21.42
C GLY A 157 -8.86 -3.63 20.24
N ASP A 158 -9.26 -2.53 19.59
CA ASP A 158 -10.04 -2.61 18.36
C ASP A 158 -9.20 -3.29 17.26
N SER A 159 -9.77 -4.30 16.60
CA SER A 159 -9.11 -4.94 15.46
C SER A 159 -9.34 -4.13 14.21
N ASP A 160 -8.28 -3.90 13.44
CA ASP A 160 -8.39 -3.40 12.07
C ASP A 160 -9.07 -4.44 11.17
N GLU A 161 -9.85 -3.97 10.20
CA GLU A 161 -10.29 -4.81 9.09
C GLU A 161 -9.04 -5.29 8.32
N PRO A 162 -8.91 -6.61 8.05
CA PRO A 162 -7.78 -7.10 7.27
C PRO A 162 -7.82 -6.48 5.87
N LEU A 163 -6.64 -6.15 5.34
CA LEU A 163 -6.51 -5.72 3.94
C LEU A 163 -7.17 -6.78 3.05
N GLN A 164 -8.10 -6.33 2.21
CA GLN A 164 -8.74 -7.22 1.27
C GLN A 164 -7.68 -7.81 0.34
N SER A 165 -7.74 -9.12 0.10
CA SER A 165 -6.87 -9.79 -0.85
C SER A 165 -7.64 -9.98 -2.16
N GLN A 166 -7.26 -9.22 -3.17
CA GLN A 166 -7.71 -9.38 -4.55
C GLN A 166 -6.48 -9.52 -5.44
N ARG A 167 -6.59 -10.22 -6.58
CA ARG A 167 -5.49 -10.24 -7.55
C ARG A 167 -5.20 -8.82 -8.05
N LEU A 168 -3.97 -8.57 -8.48
CA LEU A 168 -3.69 -7.35 -9.25
C LEU A 168 -4.33 -7.47 -10.65
N PRO A 169 -4.67 -6.33 -11.29
CA PRO A 169 -5.08 -6.36 -12.69
C PRO A 169 -3.98 -6.94 -13.58
N GLN A 170 -4.35 -7.76 -14.55
CA GLN A 170 -3.46 -8.30 -15.57
C GLN A 170 -3.08 -7.22 -16.59
N LYS A 171 -2.07 -7.50 -17.44
CA LYS A 171 -1.68 -6.57 -18.51
C LYS A 171 -2.82 -6.27 -19.48
N GLN A 172 -3.72 -7.22 -19.66
CA GLN A 172 -4.92 -7.08 -20.45
C GLN A 172 -6.07 -7.78 -19.71
N GLU A 173 -7.21 -7.11 -19.64
CA GLU A 173 -8.44 -7.61 -19.01
C GLU A 173 -9.56 -7.65 -20.05
N ARG A 174 -10.37 -8.70 -20.02
CA ARG A 174 -11.55 -8.81 -20.87
C ARG A 174 -12.78 -8.37 -20.09
N LEU A 175 -13.19 -7.13 -20.32
CA LEU A 175 -14.35 -6.53 -19.70
C LEU A 175 -15.63 -7.07 -20.35
N VAL A 176 -16.54 -7.61 -19.54
CA VAL A 176 -17.81 -8.21 -20.03
C VAL A 176 -19.05 -7.43 -19.59
N ARG A 177 -18.95 -6.72 -18.46
CA ARG A 177 -20.08 -5.95 -17.93
C ARG A 177 -19.62 -4.72 -17.16
N VAL A 178 -20.46 -3.68 -17.16
CA VAL A 178 -20.29 -2.51 -16.30
C VAL A 178 -21.59 -2.27 -15.55
N TRP A 179 -21.48 -2.06 -14.25
CA TRP A 179 -22.57 -1.86 -13.32
C TRP A 179 -22.60 -0.42 -12.83
N ASP A 180 -23.78 0.19 -12.79
CA ASP A 180 -24.07 1.45 -12.13
C ASP A 180 -24.56 1.19 -10.69
N ILE A 181 -23.78 1.66 -9.72
CA ILE A 181 -24.11 1.58 -8.29
C ILE A 181 -24.43 2.97 -7.77
N LYS A 182 -25.57 3.09 -7.07
CA LYS A 182 -25.97 4.32 -6.38
C LYS A 182 -25.33 4.33 -4.99
N ASN A 183 -24.55 5.37 -4.68
CA ASN A 183 -24.19 5.69 -3.30
C ASN A 183 -25.20 6.69 -2.73
N ASN A 184 -25.56 6.54 -1.45
CA ASN A 184 -26.60 7.28 -0.72
C ASN A 184 -26.85 8.70 -1.30
N ASP A 185 -27.91 8.77 -2.13
CA ASP A 185 -28.69 9.92 -2.61
C ASP A 185 -28.21 10.89 -3.70
N THR A 186 -27.08 10.75 -4.42
CA THR A 186 -26.95 11.42 -5.76
C THR A 186 -25.86 10.89 -6.70
N GLN A 187 -24.88 10.14 -6.20
CA GLN A 187 -23.70 9.80 -7.00
C GLN A 187 -23.75 8.34 -7.47
N VAL A 188 -23.80 8.16 -8.79
CA VAL A 188 -23.63 6.86 -9.44
C VAL A 188 -22.15 6.66 -9.76
N PHE A 189 -21.61 5.50 -9.42
CA PHE A 189 -20.27 5.09 -9.81
C PHE A 189 -20.29 3.71 -10.46
N GLN A 190 -19.26 3.43 -11.25
CA GLN A 190 -19.20 2.24 -12.07
C GLN A 190 -18.31 1.15 -11.46
N ILE A 191 -18.81 -0.08 -11.48
CA ILE A 191 -18.04 -1.30 -11.23
C ILE A 191 -17.93 -2.10 -12.52
N PHE A 192 -16.71 -2.52 -12.81
CA PHE A 192 -16.31 -3.18 -14.04
C PHE A 192 -16.09 -4.66 -13.75
N GLU A 193 -16.79 -5.53 -14.46
CA GLU A 193 -16.70 -6.99 -14.30
C GLU A 193 -15.94 -7.61 -15.47
N THR A 194 -14.89 -8.37 -15.16
CA THR A 194 -14.09 -9.10 -16.13
C THR A 194 -14.63 -10.52 -16.34
N GLU A 195 -14.25 -11.15 -17.45
CA GLU A 195 -14.73 -12.48 -17.86
C GLU A 195 -14.47 -13.58 -16.82
N ASP A 196 -13.44 -13.42 -15.98
CA ASP A 196 -13.12 -14.30 -14.86
C ASP A 196 -13.95 -14.02 -13.58
N GLY A 197 -14.93 -13.12 -13.65
CA GLY A 197 -15.81 -12.74 -12.54
C GLY A 197 -15.21 -11.75 -11.54
N CYS A 198 -13.98 -11.24 -11.77
CA CYS A 198 -13.41 -10.22 -10.91
C CYS A 198 -14.11 -8.86 -11.10
N LEU A 199 -14.21 -8.10 -10.01
CA LEU A 199 -14.80 -6.76 -9.99
C LEU A 199 -13.74 -5.69 -9.77
N TRP A 200 -13.87 -4.58 -10.49
CA TRP A 200 -12.92 -3.48 -10.48
C TRP A 200 -13.63 -2.13 -10.39
N GLN A 201 -12.97 -1.14 -9.80
CA GLN A 201 -13.48 0.22 -9.70
C GLN A 201 -12.50 1.20 -10.33
N LEU A 202 -13.00 2.30 -10.88
CA LEU A 202 -12.12 3.36 -11.38
C LEU A 202 -11.33 4.03 -10.25
N CYS A 203 -10.06 4.29 -10.52
CA CYS A 203 -9.14 5.02 -9.66
C CYS A 203 -8.36 6.08 -10.46
N ASP A 204 -7.40 6.73 -9.81
CA ASP A 204 -6.49 7.71 -10.39
C ASP A 204 -5.77 7.22 -11.66
N VAL A 205 -5.49 5.92 -11.77
CA VAL A 205 -4.67 5.33 -12.85
C VAL A 205 -5.34 4.23 -13.70
N GLY A 206 -6.67 4.13 -13.67
CA GLY A 206 -7.41 3.10 -14.41
C GLY A 206 -8.32 2.27 -13.52
N LEU A 207 -8.27 0.94 -13.65
CA LEU A 207 -9.09 -0.01 -12.88
C LEU A 207 -8.39 -0.47 -11.58
N GLY A 208 -8.74 0.09 -10.44
CA GLY A 208 -8.30 -0.36 -9.12
C GLY A 208 -9.19 -1.44 -8.54
N TRP A 209 -8.83 -1.89 -7.34
CA TRP A 209 -9.66 -2.77 -6.52
C TRP A 209 -11.03 -2.18 -6.23
N THR A 210 -11.91 -3.01 -5.70
CA THR A 210 -13.19 -2.55 -5.15
C THR A 210 -13.53 -3.33 -3.91
N LYS A 211 -14.33 -2.73 -3.01
CA LYS A 211 -14.79 -3.40 -1.78
C LYS A 211 -15.80 -4.51 -2.05
N TYR A 212 -16.35 -4.59 -3.25
CA TYR A 212 -17.41 -5.52 -3.63
C TYR A 212 -16.83 -6.84 -4.16
N LYS A 213 -17.33 -7.96 -3.63
CA LYS A 213 -16.90 -9.31 -4.05
C LYS A 213 -17.80 -9.92 -5.12
N SER A 214 -19.05 -9.48 -5.21
CA SER A 214 -20.03 -9.95 -6.17
C SER A 214 -21.04 -8.84 -6.49
N PRO A 215 -21.67 -8.86 -7.67
CA PRO A 215 -22.77 -7.96 -7.97
C PRO A 215 -23.93 -8.15 -6.97
N SER A 216 -24.61 -7.05 -6.64
CA SER A 216 -25.81 -7.07 -5.82
C SER A 216 -27.06 -6.90 -6.68
N VAL A 217 -28.22 -7.29 -6.14
CA VAL A 217 -29.51 -7.31 -6.86
C VAL A 217 -29.98 -5.90 -7.26
N ASP A 218 -29.54 -4.87 -6.54
CA ASP A 218 -29.87 -3.47 -6.77
C ASP A 218 -28.96 -2.78 -7.80
N TRP A 219 -27.95 -3.47 -8.32
CA TRP A 219 -27.04 -2.91 -9.33
C TRP A 219 -27.70 -2.91 -10.70
N MET A 220 -27.55 -1.80 -11.42
CA MET A 220 -28.10 -1.66 -12.77
C MET A 220 -27.01 -1.84 -13.81
N ILE A 221 -27.28 -2.48 -14.93
CA ILE A 221 -26.34 -2.54 -16.05
C ILE A 221 -26.19 -1.14 -16.64
N ASN A 222 -24.96 -0.70 -16.87
CA ASN A 222 -24.68 0.53 -17.58
C ASN A 222 -24.87 0.31 -19.09
N GLU A 223 -26.12 0.47 -19.56
CA GLU A 223 -26.50 0.24 -20.96
C GLU A 223 -25.63 1.03 -21.95
N ARG A 224 -25.19 2.24 -21.58
CA ARG A 224 -24.36 3.08 -22.45
C ARG A 224 -23.03 2.43 -22.80
N VAL A 225 -22.40 1.75 -21.83
CA VAL A 225 -21.13 1.06 -22.03
C VAL A 225 -21.35 -0.36 -22.55
N GLN A 226 -22.43 -1.02 -22.13
CA GLN A 226 -22.71 -2.43 -22.40
C GLN A 226 -22.75 -2.74 -23.90
N ASP A 227 -23.26 -1.83 -24.73
CA ASP A 227 -23.29 -1.95 -26.20
C ASP A 227 -21.91 -2.15 -26.86
N TYR A 228 -20.83 -1.81 -26.16
CA TYR A 228 -19.45 -1.87 -26.63
C TYR A 228 -18.63 -2.96 -25.92
N LEU A 229 -19.31 -3.86 -25.19
CA LEU A 229 -18.72 -5.01 -24.51
C LEU A 229 -19.15 -6.33 -25.21
N PRO A 230 -18.38 -7.42 -25.08
CA PRO A 230 -17.10 -7.52 -24.37
C PRO A 230 -15.95 -6.80 -25.08
N ALA A 231 -14.97 -6.32 -24.32
CA ALA A 231 -13.80 -5.62 -24.84
C ALA A 231 -12.52 -5.98 -24.09
N ASN A 232 -11.41 -6.12 -24.82
CA ASN A 232 -10.09 -6.32 -24.22
C ASN A 232 -9.44 -4.96 -23.97
N ILE A 233 -9.19 -4.64 -22.70
CA ILE A 233 -8.64 -3.36 -22.27
C ILE A 233 -7.29 -3.54 -21.57
N ASN A 234 -6.47 -2.50 -21.57
CA ASN A 234 -5.38 -2.39 -20.61
C ASN A 234 -5.94 -1.70 -19.34
N PRO A 235 -6.02 -2.39 -18.18
CA PRO A 235 -6.58 -1.81 -16.94
C PRO A 235 -5.69 -0.72 -16.31
N ARG A 236 -4.43 -0.60 -16.75
CA ARG A 236 -3.47 0.44 -16.40
C ARG A 236 -3.05 1.18 -17.69
N PRO A 237 -3.95 1.98 -18.29
CA PRO A 237 -3.65 2.69 -19.52
C PRO A 237 -2.49 3.68 -19.29
N PHE A 238 -1.82 4.08 -20.38
CA PHE A 238 -0.84 5.16 -20.28
C PHE A 238 -1.56 6.46 -19.88
N ILE A 239 -1.10 7.10 -18.82
CA ILE A 239 -1.66 8.35 -18.31
C ILE A 239 -0.56 9.41 -18.21
N LYS A 240 -0.93 10.67 -18.46
CA LYS A 240 -0.08 11.83 -18.13
C LYS A 240 -0.48 12.50 -16.83
N GLU A 241 -1.73 12.29 -16.39
CA GLU A 241 -2.35 12.95 -15.26
C GLU A 241 -3.39 12.02 -14.63
N ALA A 242 -3.54 12.08 -13.31
CA ALA A 242 -4.53 11.30 -12.57
C ALA A 242 -5.97 11.59 -13.05
N TRP A 243 -6.78 10.54 -13.15
CA TRP A 243 -8.16 10.58 -13.66
C TRP A 243 -8.30 11.10 -15.09
N ASN A 244 -7.24 11.04 -15.91
CA ASN A 244 -7.29 11.46 -17.31
C ASN A 244 -6.75 10.35 -18.22
N TYR A 245 -7.65 9.42 -18.56
CA TYR A 245 -7.29 8.23 -19.33
C TYR A 245 -8.47 7.67 -20.13
N GLN A 246 -8.16 6.72 -21.00
CA GLN A 246 -9.13 6.13 -21.91
C GLN A 246 -8.94 4.62 -22.07
N PHE A 247 -10.04 3.91 -22.30
CA PHE A 247 -10.05 2.50 -22.66
C PHE A 247 -10.64 2.33 -24.06
N ASN A 248 -9.97 1.55 -24.90
CA ASN A 248 -10.51 1.15 -26.18
C ASN A 248 -11.51 0.01 -25.97
N LEU A 249 -12.75 0.21 -26.38
CA LEU A 249 -13.82 -0.78 -26.33
C LEU A 249 -14.03 -1.43 -27.70
N ALA A 250 -15.00 -2.35 -27.79
CA ALA A 250 -15.38 -2.93 -29.08
C ALA A 250 -16.00 -1.87 -30.01
N LYS A 251 -16.16 -2.23 -31.29
CA LYS A 251 -16.79 -1.38 -32.32
C LYS A 251 -16.13 0.01 -32.49
N GLY A 252 -14.84 0.12 -32.15
CA GLY A 252 -14.09 1.39 -32.27
C GLY A 252 -14.52 2.47 -31.28
N ALA A 253 -15.24 2.10 -30.22
CA ALA A 253 -15.61 3.02 -29.16
C ALA A 253 -14.46 3.23 -28.17
N ILE A 254 -14.41 4.43 -27.59
CA ILE A 254 -13.43 4.83 -26.58
C ILE A 254 -14.19 5.30 -25.35
N LEU A 255 -13.95 4.64 -24.21
CA LEU A 255 -14.42 5.07 -22.90
C LEU A 255 -13.40 6.06 -22.32
N MET A 256 -13.81 7.30 -22.11
CA MET A 256 -12.99 8.35 -21.53
C MET A 256 -13.35 8.55 -20.07
N VAL A 257 -12.33 8.61 -19.22
CA VAL A 257 -12.45 8.96 -17.80
C VAL A 257 -11.77 10.30 -17.57
N LYS A 258 -12.50 11.23 -16.97
CA LYS A 258 -11.99 12.56 -16.61
C LYS A 258 -12.32 12.89 -15.16
N ARG A 259 -11.46 13.65 -14.49
CA ARG A 259 -11.76 14.22 -13.17
C ARG A 259 -13.09 14.99 -13.21
N GLY A 260 -13.91 14.80 -12.19
CA GLY A 260 -15.20 15.47 -12.03
C GLY A 260 -15.03 16.89 -11.48
N LYS A 261 -16.10 17.70 -11.56
CA LYS A 261 -16.09 19.08 -11.04
C LYS A 261 -16.35 19.15 -9.53
N ARG A 262 -16.88 18.07 -8.93
CA ARG A 262 -17.13 17.96 -7.49
C ARG A 262 -15.98 17.17 -6.85
N GLY A 263 -15.65 17.44 -5.59
CA GLY A 263 -14.62 16.70 -4.86
C GLY A 263 -14.88 15.19 -4.89
N LYS A 264 -13.82 14.39 -5.14
CA LYS A 264 -13.88 12.91 -5.23
C LYS A 264 -14.91 12.37 -6.23
N SER A 265 -15.08 13.05 -7.37
CA SER A 265 -15.95 12.60 -8.47
C SER A 265 -15.18 12.47 -9.78
N TYR A 266 -15.70 11.68 -10.71
CA TYR A 266 -15.21 11.56 -12.08
C TYR A 266 -16.36 11.65 -13.08
N LYS A 267 -16.02 11.81 -14.36
CA LYS A 267 -16.94 11.82 -15.49
C LYS A 267 -16.56 10.70 -16.45
N LEU A 268 -17.56 9.95 -16.88
CA LEU A 268 -17.45 9.00 -17.97
C LEU A 268 -18.06 9.59 -19.25
N GLY A 269 -17.35 9.41 -20.36
CA GLY A 269 -17.84 9.71 -21.69
C GLY A 269 -17.50 8.58 -22.65
N ILE A 270 -18.34 8.38 -23.67
CA ILE A 270 -18.07 7.42 -24.75
C ILE A 270 -17.95 8.21 -26.05
N LYS A 271 -16.93 7.90 -26.83
CA LYS A 271 -16.75 8.43 -28.18
C LYS A 271 -16.62 7.27 -29.16
N VAL A 272 -17.46 7.24 -30.19
CA VAL A 272 -17.31 6.29 -31.30
C VAL A 272 -16.44 6.94 -32.36
N VAL A 273 -15.28 6.36 -32.64
CA VAL A 273 -14.43 6.82 -33.73
C VAL A 273 -14.97 6.20 -35.01
N GLY A 274 -15.88 6.90 -35.69
CA GLY A 274 -16.35 6.49 -37.01
C GLY A 274 -15.18 6.40 -37.99
N LYS A 275 -15.14 5.34 -38.81
CA LYS A 275 -14.34 5.35 -40.05
C LYS A 275 -14.85 6.54 -40.86
N SER A 276 -14.01 7.57 -40.98
CA SER A 276 -14.17 8.62 -41.99
C SER A 276 -14.09 7.99 -43.38
#